data_AF-A0AAV7AC22-F1
#
_entry.id   AF-A0AAV7AC22-F1
#
_cell.length_a   1.000
_cell.length_b   1.000
_cell.length_c   1.000
_cell.angle_alpha   90.00
_cell.angle_beta   90.00
_cell.angle_gamma   90.00
#
_symmetry.space_group_name_H-M   'P 1'
#
loop_
_entity.id
_entity.type
_entity.pdbx_description
1 polymer ?
#
loop_
_entity_poly.entity_id
_entity_poly.type
_entity_poly.pdbx_seq_one_letter_code
_entity_poly.pdbx_strand_id
1 'polypeptide(L)'
;MHSAVLKLDSRLPDELLYGRMGYLYTLLFINKYYNGEKVPYRCIQEVCEVVIRSGENFAVHKRMKNLSPLLYEWYGEYYVGPAHGLAGIYYYLMQPECNVGSEKLHTLVRPSVEYVRQLKYPSGNYPACIGDNRDLLVHWCHGAPGVIYMLTQAYKIFQHSEYLAEAAQCAEISWQRGLLKKGYGLCHGAAGNAYSFLAMYNLTHDLKYLYRACKFAEWCMDYGHHGCRTPDTPFSLFEGLAGTIYFLADLMDPAKAKFPAFEI
;
A
#
# COMPACT_ATOMS: atom_id res chain seq x y z
N MET A 1 8.70 -22.47 8.12
CA MET A 1 7.56 -21.69 7.61
C MET A 1 6.25 -22.28 8.12
N HIS A 2 5.25 -21.44 8.41
CA HIS A 2 3.94 -21.93 8.86
C HIS A 2 3.22 -22.62 7.69
N SER A 3 2.77 -23.87 7.90
CA SER A 3 2.26 -24.73 6.82
C SER A 3 1.05 -24.16 6.09
N ALA A 4 0.19 -23.40 6.78
CA ALA A 4 -0.98 -22.77 6.17
C ALA A 4 -0.63 -21.72 5.10
N VAL A 5 0.51 -21.01 5.24
CA VAL A 5 0.89 -19.94 4.31
C VAL A 5 1.18 -20.49 2.92
N LEU A 6 1.78 -21.67 2.84
CA LEU A 6 2.17 -22.29 1.57
C LEU A 6 1.08 -23.16 0.94
N LYS A 7 0.01 -23.42 1.68
CA LYS A 7 -1.13 -24.21 1.21
C LYS A 7 -2.07 -23.31 0.43
N LEU A 8 -2.25 -23.64 -0.85
CA LEU A 8 -3.14 -22.92 -1.76
C LEU A 8 -4.62 -23.10 -1.38
N ASP A 9 -4.97 -24.24 -0.80
CA ASP A 9 -6.32 -24.60 -0.33
C ASP A 9 -6.60 -24.13 1.12
N SER A 10 -5.68 -23.39 1.74
CA SER A 10 -5.93 -22.83 3.07
C SER A 10 -6.95 -21.70 3.01
N ARG A 11 -7.65 -21.46 4.11
CA ARG A 11 -8.58 -20.31 4.27
C ARG A 11 -7.86 -18.98 4.49
N LEU A 12 -6.52 -18.93 4.36
CA LEU A 12 -5.75 -17.72 4.59
C LEU A 12 -5.92 -16.77 3.39
N PRO A 13 -6.29 -15.50 3.61
CA PRO A 13 -6.36 -14.53 2.53
C PRO A 13 -4.96 -14.12 2.06
N ASP A 14 -4.89 -13.34 0.99
CA ASP A 14 -3.61 -12.87 0.44
C ASP A 14 -3.26 -11.44 0.87
N GLU A 15 -4.21 -10.68 1.43
CA GLU A 15 -4.00 -9.27 1.77
C GLU A 15 -3.05 -9.00 2.95
N LEU A 16 -2.85 -7.73 3.27
CA LEU A 16 -1.76 -7.29 4.15
C LEU A 16 -2.05 -7.53 5.63
N LEU A 17 -3.27 -7.29 6.12
CA LEU A 17 -3.52 -7.29 7.57
C LEU A 17 -3.69 -8.68 8.16
N TYR A 18 -4.24 -9.63 7.39
CA TYR A 18 -4.55 -10.99 7.84
C TYR A 18 -3.98 -12.08 6.93
N GLY A 19 -3.38 -11.71 5.79
CA GLY A 19 -3.03 -12.62 4.73
C GLY A 19 -1.54 -12.85 4.52
N ARG A 20 -1.25 -13.49 3.39
CA ARG A 20 0.12 -13.86 2.99
C ARG A 20 1.04 -12.66 2.83
N MET A 21 0.53 -11.48 2.43
CA MET A 21 1.37 -10.27 2.33
C MET A 21 1.82 -9.74 3.69
N GLY A 22 0.99 -9.83 4.74
CA GLY A 22 1.41 -9.47 6.11
C GLY A 22 2.51 -10.39 6.64
N TYR A 23 2.39 -11.68 6.34
CA TYR A 23 3.45 -12.66 6.65
C TYR A 23 4.72 -12.36 5.85
N LEU A 24 4.60 -12.08 4.55
CA LEU A 24 5.72 -11.72 3.66
C LEU A 24 6.45 -10.46 4.15
N TYR A 25 5.72 -9.42 4.55
CA TYR A 25 6.30 -8.23 5.18
C TYR A 25 7.20 -8.60 6.36
N THR A 26 6.73 -9.49 7.23
CA THR A 26 7.50 -9.91 8.41
C THR A 26 8.82 -10.59 8.01
N LEU A 27 8.80 -11.46 6.99
CA LEU A 27 10.02 -12.12 6.50
C LEU A 27 11.04 -11.11 5.96
N LEU A 28 10.56 -10.17 5.13
CA LEU A 28 11.38 -9.13 4.54
C LEU A 28 11.90 -8.15 5.60
N PHE A 29 11.07 -7.78 6.57
CA PHE A 29 11.43 -6.94 7.70
C PHE A 29 12.57 -7.55 8.51
N ILE A 30 12.51 -8.85 8.81
CA ILE A 30 13.59 -9.56 9.54
C ILE A 30 14.90 -9.47 8.76
N ASN A 31 14.89 -9.78 7.47
CA ASN A 31 16.11 -9.73 6.65
C ASN A 31 16.69 -8.31 6.58
N LYS A 32 15.83 -7.31 6.41
CA LYS A 32 16.23 -5.91 6.38
C LYS A 32 16.80 -5.44 7.73
N TYR A 33 16.16 -5.79 8.84
CA TYR A 33 16.60 -5.39 10.18
C TYR A 33 18.02 -5.90 10.51
N TYR A 34 18.33 -7.13 10.12
CA TYR A 34 19.65 -7.73 10.33
C TYR A 34 20.64 -7.45 9.20
N ASN A 35 20.29 -6.62 8.20
CA ASN A 35 21.09 -6.34 7.01
C ASN A 35 21.66 -7.61 6.36
N GLY A 36 20.84 -8.67 6.23
CA GLY A 36 21.28 -9.94 5.67
C GLY A 36 20.22 -11.04 5.75
N GLU A 37 20.52 -12.16 5.10
CA GLU A 37 19.63 -13.32 5.03
C GLU A 37 19.55 -14.05 6.40
N LYS A 38 18.52 -13.72 7.18
CA LYS A 38 18.15 -14.47 8.40
C LYS A 38 16.99 -15.43 8.13
N VAL A 39 16.08 -15.00 7.27
CA VAL A 39 15.07 -15.82 6.64
C VAL A 39 15.57 -16.15 5.23
N PRO A 40 15.65 -17.45 4.85
CA PRO A 40 16.08 -17.84 3.52
C PRO A 40 15.24 -17.19 2.41
N TYR A 41 15.86 -16.65 1.36
CA TYR A 41 15.14 -16.04 0.22
C TYR A 41 14.20 -17.01 -0.49
N ARG A 42 14.53 -18.31 -0.46
CA ARG A 42 13.63 -19.36 -0.93
C ARG A 42 12.26 -19.30 -0.23
N CYS A 43 12.23 -19.00 1.07
CA CYS A 43 10.97 -18.90 1.79
C CYS A 43 10.12 -17.73 1.33
N ILE A 44 10.75 -16.58 1.03
CA ILE A 44 10.08 -15.40 0.48
C ILE A 44 9.49 -15.75 -0.90
N GLN A 45 10.30 -16.37 -1.77
CA GLN A 45 9.88 -16.78 -3.13
C GLN A 45 8.72 -17.78 -3.10
N GLU A 46 8.74 -18.77 -2.20
CA GLU A 46 7.66 -19.75 -2.03
C GLU A 46 6.34 -19.09 -1.63
N VAL A 47 6.36 -18.04 -0.79
CA VAL A 47 5.15 -17.27 -0.45
C VAL A 47 4.64 -16.51 -1.68
N CYS A 48 5.51 -15.82 -2.42
CA CYS A 48 5.14 -15.09 -3.63
C CYS A 48 4.53 -16.02 -4.70
N GLU A 49 5.09 -17.22 -4.88
CA GLU A 49 4.59 -18.20 -5.83
C GLU A 49 3.17 -18.65 -5.49
N VAL A 50 2.88 -18.91 -4.21
CA VAL A 50 1.55 -19.31 -3.77
C VAL A 50 0.55 -18.18 -3.95
N VAL A 51 0.95 -16.94 -3.70
CA VAL A 51 0.09 -15.76 -3.89
C VAL A 51 -0.25 -15.57 -5.36
N ILE A 52 0.73 -15.67 -6.26
CA ILE A 52 0.50 -15.58 -7.71
C ILE A 52 -0.49 -16.66 -8.16
N ARG A 53 -0.27 -17.92 -7.76
CA ARG A 53 -1.18 -19.02 -8.08
C ARG A 53 -2.58 -18.83 -7.52
N SER A 54 -2.69 -18.30 -6.30
CA SER A 54 -3.98 -17.94 -5.67
C SER A 54 -4.72 -16.92 -6.53
N GLY A 55 -4.03 -15.85 -6.92
CA GLY A 55 -4.59 -14.76 -7.74
C GLY A 55 -5.03 -15.21 -9.12
N GLU A 56 -4.21 -16.03 -9.81
CA GLU A 56 -4.56 -16.58 -11.12
C GLU A 56 -5.80 -17.48 -11.05
N ASN A 57 -5.83 -18.40 -10.08
CA ASN A 57 -6.96 -19.31 -9.88
C ASN A 57 -8.25 -18.54 -9.60
N PHE A 58 -8.17 -17.52 -8.76
CA PHE A 58 -9.32 -16.70 -8.41
C PHE A 58 -9.81 -15.86 -9.61
N ALA A 59 -8.90 -15.27 -10.38
CA ALA A 59 -9.23 -14.54 -11.60
C ALA A 59 -9.91 -15.44 -12.65
N VAL A 60 -9.46 -16.68 -12.82
CA VAL A 60 -10.12 -17.68 -13.67
C VAL A 60 -11.52 -18.00 -13.15
N HIS A 61 -11.64 -18.30 -11.86
CA HIS A 61 -12.91 -18.66 -11.23
C HIS A 61 -13.97 -17.55 -11.38
N LYS A 62 -13.56 -16.29 -11.20
CA LYS A 62 -14.44 -15.11 -11.37
C LYS A 62 -14.60 -14.66 -12.82
N ARG A 63 -13.99 -15.36 -13.79
CA ARG A 63 -13.99 -15.00 -15.23
C ARG A 63 -13.41 -13.60 -15.52
N MET A 64 -12.47 -13.18 -14.69
CA MET A 64 -11.81 -11.88 -14.75
C MET A 64 -10.43 -11.94 -15.40
N LYS A 65 -9.88 -13.13 -15.69
CA LYS A 65 -8.53 -13.33 -16.23
C LYS A 65 -8.18 -12.43 -17.44
N ASN A 66 -9.14 -12.18 -18.33
CA ASN A 66 -8.93 -11.35 -19.52
C ASN A 66 -8.84 -9.85 -19.20
N LEU A 67 -9.39 -9.41 -18.07
CA LEU A 67 -9.31 -8.03 -17.58
C LEU A 67 -8.11 -7.86 -16.64
N SER A 68 -7.89 -8.83 -15.76
CA SER A 68 -6.83 -8.85 -14.77
C SER A 68 -6.36 -10.28 -14.55
N PRO A 69 -5.11 -10.65 -14.94
CA PRO A 69 -4.59 -12.00 -14.76
C PRO A 69 -4.57 -12.46 -13.30
N LEU A 70 -4.39 -11.53 -12.36
CA LEU A 70 -4.43 -11.76 -10.92
C LEU A 70 -5.64 -11.02 -10.34
N LEU A 71 -6.36 -11.65 -9.42
CA LEU A 71 -7.45 -11.02 -8.67
C LEU A 71 -7.51 -11.63 -7.28
N TYR A 72 -7.91 -10.86 -6.28
CA TYR A 72 -7.97 -11.31 -4.89
C TYR A 72 -9.25 -10.79 -4.23
N GLU A 73 -9.70 -11.48 -3.18
CA GLU A 73 -10.81 -11.06 -2.34
C GLU A 73 -10.45 -11.15 -0.85
N TRP A 74 -11.12 -10.33 -0.05
CA TRP A 74 -11.14 -10.46 1.40
C TRP A 74 -12.54 -10.12 1.87
N TYR A 75 -13.11 -10.92 2.77
CA TYR A 75 -14.50 -10.76 3.26
C TYR A 75 -15.56 -10.63 2.13
N GLY A 76 -15.35 -11.35 1.03
CA GLY A 76 -16.28 -11.37 -0.11
C GLY A 76 -16.21 -10.14 -1.03
N GLU A 77 -15.27 -9.22 -0.78
CA GLU A 77 -15.11 -7.97 -1.52
C GLU A 77 -13.78 -7.91 -2.25
N TYR A 78 -13.75 -7.23 -3.40
CA TYR A 78 -12.54 -7.03 -4.19
C TYR A 78 -11.90 -5.70 -3.83
N TYR A 79 -11.24 -5.65 -2.68
CA TYR A 79 -10.60 -4.44 -2.16
C TYR A 79 -9.50 -3.92 -3.07
N VAL A 80 -9.41 -2.60 -3.24
CA VAL A 80 -8.43 -1.97 -4.13
C VAL A 80 -7.21 -1.45 -3.38
N GLY A 81 -7.41 -0.85 -2.20
CA GLY A 81 -6.33 -0.26 -1.40
C GLY A 81 -5.36 -1.28 -0.79
N PRO A 82 -4.25 -0.84 -0.17
CA PRO A 82 -3.18 -1.70 0.29
C PRO A 82 -3.46 -2.51 1.56
N ALA A 83 -4.38 -2.06 2.43
CA ALA A 83 -4.66 -2.79 3.66
C ALA A 83 -5.25 -4.19 3.39
N HIS A 84 -6.24 -4.25 2.50
CA HIS A 84 -7.02 -5.47 2.27
C HIS A 84 -7.03 -5.94 0.81
N GLY A 85 -6.27 -5.27 -0.06
CA GLY A 85 -6.58 -5.28 -1.48
C GLY A 85 -5.40 -5.31 -2.44
N LEU A 86 -5.78 -5.13 -3.71
CA LEU A 86 -4.93 -5.33 -4.87
C LEU A 86 -3.65 -4.49 -4.83
N ALA A 87 -3.74 -3.21 -4.47
CA ALA A 87 -2.58 -2.32 -4.46
C ALA A 87 -1.47 -2.81 -3.52
N GLY A 88 -1.85 -3.37 -2.36
CA GLY A 88 -0.90 -3.90 -1.38
C GLY A 88 -0.23 -5.15 -1.91
N ILE A 89 -1.02 -6.09 -2.43
CA ILE A 89 -0.51 -7.34 -3.00
C ILE A 89 0.44 -7.06 -4.17
N TYR A 90 0.06 -6.18 -5.09
CA TYR A 90 0.90 -5.84 -6.24
C TYR A 90 2.16 -5.06 -5.84
N TYR A 91 2.07 -4.17 -4.86
CA TYR A 91 3.26 -3.51 -4.30
C TYR A 91 4.31 -4.52 -3.82
N TYR A 92 3.89 -5.57 -3.10
CA TYR A 92 4.79 -6.60 -2.60
C TYR A 92 5.31 -7.53 -3.70
N LEU A 93 4.46 -7.97 -4.64
CA LEU A 93 4.89 -8.81 -5.77
C LEU A 93 5.93 -8.12 -6.67
N MET A 94 5.98 -6.79 -6.65
CA MET A 94 6.97 -5.98 -7.36
C MET A 94 8.22 -5.65 -6.53
N GLN A 95 8.34 -6.11 -5.28
CA GLN A 95 9.58 -5.90 -4.51
C GLN A 95 10.71 -6.76 -5.09
N PRO A 96 11.91 -6.20 -5.31
CA PRO A 96 13.05 -6.94 -5.85
C PRO A 96 13.38 -8.21 -5.06
N GLU A 97 13.26 -8.16 -3.73
CA GLU A 97 13.52 -9.27 -2.81
C GLU A 97 12.58 -10.47 -3.02
N CYS A 98 11.40 -10.23 -3.59
CA CYS A 98 10.44 -11.29 -3.92
C CYS A 98 10.87 -12.11 -5.14
N ASN A 99 11.73 -11.57 -6.01
CA ASN A 99 12.27 -12.22 -7.20
C ASN A 99 11.20 -12.96 -8.05
N VAL A 100 10.02 -12.35 -8.20
CA VAL A 100 8.99 -12.79 -9.14
C VAL A 100 9.59 -12.61 -10.53
N GLY A 101 9.97 -13.68 -11.21
CA GLY A 101 10.74 -13.58 -12.47
C GLY A 101 10.12 -12.63 -13.50
N SER A 102 10.97 -12.02 -14.35
CA SER A 102 10.58 -10.99 -15.32
C SER A 102 9.35 -11.37 -16.17
N GLU A 103 9.27 -12.62 -16.62
CA GLU A 103 8.10 -13.13 -17.36
C GLU A 103 6.79 -12.97 -16.58
N LYS A 104 6.75 -13.40 -15.31
CA LYS A 104 5.56 -13.29 -14.45
C LYS A 104 5.25 -11.83 -14.11
N LEU A 105 6.27 -10.99 -13.92
CA LEU A 105 6.05 -9.56 -13.72
C LEU A 105 5.36 -8.92 -14.93
N HIS A 106 5.80 -9.21 -16.15
CA HIS A 106 5.25 -8.61 -17.35
C HIS A 106 3.93 -9.22 -17.84
N THR A 107 3.70 -10.51 -17.59
CA THR A 107 2.51 -11.23 -18.08
C THR A 107 1.38 -11.33 -17.05
N LEU A 108 1.68 -11.31 -15.74
CA LEU A 108 0.70 -11.45 -14.67
C LEU A 108 0.55 -10.17 -13.85
N VAL A 109 1.65 -9.67 -13.27
CA VAL A 109 1.59 -8.56 -12.30
C VAL A 109 1.27 -7.24 -12.98
N ARG A 110 2.02 -6.87 -14.03
CA ARG A 110 1.83 -5.58 -14.73
C ARG A 110 0.43 -5.41 -15.29
N PRO A 111 -0.18 -6.35 -16.05
CA PRO A 111 -1.55 -6.17 -16.53
C PRO A 111 -2.58 -6.09 -15.39
N SER A 112 -2.29 -6.70 -14.23
CA SER A 112 -3.14 -6.60 -13.05
C SER A 112 -3.03 -5.24 -12.35
N VAL A 113 -1.83 -4.64 -12.34
CA VAL A 113 -1.61 -3.23 -11.97
C VAL A 113 -2.35 -2.29 -12.92
N GLU A 114 -2.29 -2.54 -14.24
CA GLU A 114 -3.05 -1.77 -15.23
C GLU A 114 -4.56 -1.80 -14.97
N TYR A 115 -5.09 -2.96 -14.60
CA TYR A 115 -6.48 -3.07 -14.22
C TYR A 115 -6.83 -2.18 -13.02
N VAL A 116 -6.00 -2.15 -11.97
CA VAL A 116 -6.21 -1.25 -10.82
C VAL A 116 -6.20 0.22 -11.25
N ARG A 117 -5.29 0.61 -12.15
CA ARG A 117 -5.21 1.99 -12.67
C ARG A 117 -6.49 2.43 -13.37
N GLN A 118 -7.16 1.51 -14.07
CA GLN A 118 -8.44 1.77 -14.75
C GLN A 118 -9.62 1.97 -13.79
N LEU A 119 -9.50 1.56 -12.51
CA LEU A 119 -10.55 1.76 -11.50
C LEU A 119 -10.61 3.19 -10.95
N LYS A 120 -9.64 4.04 -11.33
CA LYS A 120 -9.52 5.42 -10.84
C LYS A 120 -10.79 6.24 -11.15
N TYR A 121 -11.26 6.98 -10.15
CA TYR A 121 -12.37 7.91 -10.31
C TYR A 121 -11.99 9.11 -11.19
N PRO A 122 -12.97 9.85 -11.74
CA PRO A 122 -12.71 11.11 -12.44
C PRO A 122 -11.91 12.14 -11.63
N SER A 123 -12.00 12.09 -10.29
CA SER A 123 -11.21 12.96 -9.40
C SER A 123 -9.72 12.63 -9.36
N GLY A 124 -9.33 11.40 -9.74
CA GLY A 124 -7.98 10.86 -9.53
C GLY A 124 -7.85 9.98 -8.27
N ASN A 125 -8.88 9.89 -7.42
CA ASN A 125 -8.90 8.97 -6.28
C ASN A 125 -9.27 7.53 -6.71
N TYR A 126 -9.19 6.57 -5.78
CA TYR A 126 -9.50 5.17 -6.03
C TYR A 126 -10.67 4.67 -5.16
N PRO A 127 -11.49 3.75 -5.66
CA PRO A 127 -12.56 3.12 -4.90
C PRO A 127 -12.02 2.26 -3.75
N ALA A 128 -12.87 2.01 -2.75
CA ALA A 128 -12.53 1.06 -1.68
C ALA A 128 -12.49 -0.39 -2.22
N CYS A 129 -13.51 -0.75 -3.01
CA CYS A 129 -13.70 -2.04 -3.66
C CYS A 129 -14.08 -1.85 -5.13
N ILE A 130 -13.79 -2.84 -5.98
CA ILE A 130 -14.24 -2.82 -7.39
C ILE A 130 -15.76 -2.64 -7.45
N GLY A 131 -16.22 -1.67 -8.24
CA GLY A 131 -17.64 -1.36 -8.41
C GLY A 131 -18.20 -0.33 -7.43
N ASP A 132 -17.43 0.09 -6.42
CA ASP A 132 -17.84 1.21 -5.56
C ASP A 132 -17.79 2.52 -6.34
N ASN A 133 -18.88 3.28 -6.34
CA ASN A 133 -18.99 4.58 -7.01
C ASN A 133 -18.84 5.78 -6.05
N ARG A 134 -18.60 5.54 -4.76
CA ARG A 134 -18.50 6.58 -3.73
C ARG A 134 -17.06 7.04 -3.55
N ASP A 135 -16.71 8.13 -4.22
CA ASP A 135 -15.41 8.79 -4.05
C ASP A 135 -15.33 9.57 -2.73
N LEU A 136 -15.12 8.85 -1.62
CA LEU A 136 -15.12 9.42 -0.28
C LEU A 136 -13.80 9.20 0.47
N LEU A 137 -13.22 8.00 0.38
CA LEU A 137 -12.11 7.59 1.24
C LEU A 137 -10.78 8.07 0.68
N VAL A 138 -10.06 8.84 1.48
CA VAL A 138 -8.70 9.33 1.19
C VAL A 138 -7.81 8.87 2.33
N HIS A 139 -7.58 7.55 2.38
CA HIS A 139 -6.86 6.87 3.46
C HIS A 139 -5.71 6.03 2.90
N TRP A 140 -4.75 5.67 3.76
CA TRP A 140 -3.81 4.61 3.41
C TRP A 140 -4.54 3.28 3.16
N CYS A 141 -5.50 2.89 4.00
CA CYS A 141 -6.19 1.60 3.81
C CYS A 141 -7.05 1.54 2.53
N HIS A 142 -7.68 2.66 2.16
CA HIS A 142 -8.57 2.77 0.99
C HIS A 142 -8.46 4.17 0.36
N GLY A 143 -8.01 4.21 -0.90
CA GLY A 143 -7.89 5.43 -1.70
C GLY A 143 -6.46 5.75 -2.15
N ALA A 144 -6.31 6.91 -2.77
CA ALA A 144 -5.07 7.41 -3.35
C ALA A 144 -3.85 7.37 -2.40
N PRO A 145 -3.95 7.73 -1.10
CA PRO A 145 -2.78 7.72 -0.21
C PRO A 145 -2.16 6.34 -0.03
N GLY A 146 -2.92 5.26 -0.23
CA GLY A 146 -2.41 3.89 -0.22
C GLY A 146 -2.03 3.35 -1.59
N VAL A 147 -2.78 3.70 -2.64
CA VAL A 147 -2.52 3.21 -4.01
C VAL A 147 -1.21 3.77 -4.58
N ILE A 148 -0.78 4.95 -4.12
CA ILE A 148 0.47 5.60 -4.54
C ILE A 148 1.71 4.69 -4.41
N TYR A 149 1.76 3.80 -3.42
CA TYR A 149 2.90 2.90 -3.23
C TYR A 149 2.99 1.85 -4.34
N MET A 150 1.85 1.31 -4.79
CA MET A 150 1.82 0.42 -5.95
C MET A 150 2.31 1.17 -7.19
N LEU A 151 1.87 2.41 -7.42
CA LEU A 151 2.24 3.20 -8.59
C LEU A 151 3.73 3.58 -8.60
N THR A 152 4.25 4.04 -7.46
CA THR A 152 5.68 4.37 -7.33
C THR A 152 6.56 3.14 -7.48
N GLN A 153 6.14 1.98 -6.95
CA GLN A 153 6.85 0.72 -7.16
C GLN A 153 6.77 0.26 -8.63
N ALA A 154 5.61 0.36 -9.27
CA ALA A 154 5.44 0.05 -10.69
C ALA A 154 6.35 0.93 -11.56
N TYR A 155 6.48 2.22 -11.25
CA TYR A 155 7.43 3.10 -11.93
C TYR A 155 8.88 2.63 -11.75
N LYS A 156 9.30 2.28 -10.53
CA LYS A 156 10.66 1.78 -10.27
C LYS A 156 10.97 0.51 -11.08
N ILE A 157 10.02 -0.41 -11.22
CA ILE A 157 10.23 -1.69 -11.89
C ILE A 157 10.08 -1.59 -13.41
N PHE A 158 9.02 -0.96 -13.90
CA PHE A 158 8.67 -0.96 -15.32
C PHE A 158 9.16 0.29 -16.06
N GLN A 159 9.55 1.35 -15.35
CA GLN A 159 10.11 2.59 -15.91
C GLN A 159 9.20 3.30 -16.92
N HIS A 160 7.88 3.09 -16.84
CA HIS A 160 6.92 3.83 -17.64
C HIS A 160 6.43 5.09 -16.93
N SER A 161 6.47 6.24 -17.61
CA SER A 161 6.18 7.54 -17.01
C SER A 161 4.74 7.72 -16.55
N GLU A 162 3.78 6.98 -17.13
CA GLU A 162 2.39 7.05 -16.71
C GLU A 162 2.16 6.64 -15.25
N TYR A 163 2.95 5.71 -14.71
CA TYR A 163 2.87 5.34 -13.30
C TYR A 163 3.26 6.49 -12.37
N LEU A 164 4.33 7.21 -12.72
CA LEU A 164 4.79 8.37 -11.95
C LEU A 164 3.79 9.53 -12.04
N ALA A 165 3.21 9.76 -13.23
CA ALA A 165 2.19 10.79 -13.42
C ALA A 165 0.93 10.51 -12.57
N GLU A 166 0.50 9.26 -12.48
CA GLU A 166 -0.64 8.87 -11.63
C GLU A 166 -0.29 8.91 -10.14
N ALA A 167 0.94 8.57 -9.75
CA ALA A 167 1.40 8.74 -8.38
C ALA A 167 1.38 10.23 -7.97
N ALA A 168 1.80 11.14 -8.86
CA ALA A 168 1.68 12.57 -8.65
C ALA A 168 0.20 13.02 -8.51
N GLN A 169 -0.73 12.46 -9.29
CA GLN A 169 -2.17 12.69 -9.10
C GLN A 169 -2.65 12.23 -7.72
N CYS A 170 -2.19 11.07 -7.24
CA CYS A 170 -2.51 10.59 -5.88
C CYS A 170 -2.02 11.55 -4.79
N ALA A 171 -0.83 12.14 -4.99
CA ALA A 171 -0.32 13.17 -4.10
C ALA A 171 -1.17 14.46 -4.16
N GLU A 172 -1.70 14.85 -5.32
CA GLU A 172 -2.64 15.98 -5.40
C GLU A 172 -3.95 15.69 -4.65
N ILE A 173 -4.49 14.48 -4.74
CA ILE A 173 -5.67 14.06 -3.94
C ILE A 173 -5.36 14.14 -2.45
N SER A 174 -4.21 13.59 -2.03
CA SER A 174 -3.77 13.64 -0.65
C SER A 174 -3.60 15.08 -0.17
N TRP A 175 -3.10 15.98 -1.02
CA TRP A 175 -2.96 17.40 -0.69
C TRP A 175 -4.30 18.11 -0.52
N GLN A 176 -5.25 17.90 -1.42
CA GLN A 176 -6.53 18.60 -1.42
C GLN A 176 -7.52 18.05 -0.39
N ARG A 177 -7.46 16.74 -0.09
CA ARG A 177 -8.49 16.01 0.67
C ARG A 177 -7.94 15.19 1.84
N GLY A 178 -6.63 15.18 2.06
CA GLY A 178 -5.98 14.28 3.01
C GLY A 178 -5.89 14.77 4.46
N LEU A 179 -6.33 15.99 4.77
CA LEU A 179 -6.53 16.45 6.15
C LEU A 179 -7.90 15.99 6.64
N LEU A 180 -7.93 14.87 7.35
CA LEU A 180 -9.16 14.15 7.63
C LEU A 180 -9.80 14.59 8.94
N LYS A 181 -11.11 14.85 8.91
CA LYS A 181 -11.95 14.97 10.13
C LYS A 181 -11.93 13.67 10.97
N LYS A 182 -11.54 12.55 10.36
CA LYS A 182 -11.44 11.22 10.99
C LYS A 182 -10.37 11.14 12.07
N GLY A 183 -9.31 11.95 11.99
CA GLY A 183 -8.21 11.97 12.96
C GLY A 183 -6.82 12.04 12.31
N TYR A 184 -5.79 11.77 13.11
CA TYR A 184 -4.39 12.00 12.77
C TYR A 184 -3.56 10.72 12.58
N GLY A 185 -4.13 9.54 12.81
CA GLY A 185 -3.43 8.26 12.77
C GLY A 185 -2.88 7.85 11.40
N LEU A 186 -2.29 6.65 11.32
CA LEU A 186 -1.62 6.15 10.11
C LEU A 186 -2.56 5.45 9.12
N CYS A 187 -3.50 4.63 9.60
CA CYS A 187 -4.35 3.82 8.74
C CYS A 187 -5.27 4.71 7.87
N HIS A 188 -5.80 5.78 8.47
CA HIS A 188 -6.80 6.65 7.90
C HIS A 188 -6.84 8.01 8.62
N GLY A 189 -5.68 8.64 8.76
CA GLY A 189 -5.50 9.96 9.37
C GLY A 189 -4.51 10.82 8.60
N ALA A 190 -4.37 12.07 9.03
CA ALA A 190 -3.46 13.03 8.40
C ALA A 190 -2.01 12.54 8.35
N ALA A 191 -1.47 11.96 9.43
CA ALA A 191 -0.09 11.45 9.44
C ALA A 191 0.13 10.35 8.41
N GLY A 192 -0.80 9.39 8.31
CA GLY A 192 -0.73 8.34 7.30
C GLY A 192 -0.77 8.88 5.87
N ASN A 193 -1.60 9.88 5.62
CA ASN A 193 -1.68 10.52 4.31
C ASN A 193 -0.41 11.31 3.98
N ALA A 194 0.28 11.89 4.97
CA ALA A 194 1.52 12.63 4.77
C ALA A 194 2.65 11.78 4.19
N TYR A 195 2.69 10.48 4.52
CA TYR A 195 3.65 9.55 3.95
C TYR A 195 3.53 9.38 2.43
N SER A 196 2.37 9.66 1.83
CA SER A 196 2.25 9.71 0.36
C SER A 196 3.20 10.75 -0.25
N PHE A 197 3.41 11.87 0.43
CA PHE A 197 4.36 12.89 -0.01
C PHE A 197 5.80 12.45 0.23
N LEU A 198 6.09 11.78 1.34
CA LEU A 198 7.43 11.26 1.61
C LEU A 198 7.82 10.20 0.59
N ALA A 199 6.90 9.31 0.19
CA ALA A 199 7.11 8.35 -0.88
C ALA A 199 7.44 9.04 -2.22
N MET A 200 6.73 10.12 -2.56
CA MET A 200 7.02 10.91 -3.76
C MET A 200 8.33 11.69 -3.66
N TYR A 201 8.64 12.27 -2.51
CA TYR A 201 9.90 12.97 -2.27
C TYR A 201 11.09 12.02 -2.41
N ASN A 202 11.02 10.83 -1.79
CA ASN A 202 12.09 9.84 -1.85
C ASN A 202 12.29 9.25 -3.25
N LEU A 203 11.26 9.29 -4.09
CA LEU A 203 11.35 8.86 -5.49
C LEU A 203 11.87 9.97 -6.43
N THR A 204 11.43 11.21 -6.23
CA THR A 204 11.63 12.30 -7.22
C THR A 204 12.65 13.35 -6.79
N HIS A 205 12.97 13.40 -5.50
CA HIS A 205 13.71 14.48 -4.84
C HIS A 205 13.11 15.88 -5.04
N ASP A 206 11.85 15.98 -5.49
CA ASP A 206 11.15 17.26 -5.61
C ASP A 206 10.74 17.78 -4.23
N LEU A 207 11.34 18.90 -3.83
CA LEU A 207 11.12 19.58 -2.55
C LEU A 207 9.66 20.01 -2.34
N LYS A 208 8.84 20.11 -3.40
CA LYS A 208 7.39 20.31 -3.29
C LYS A 208 6.74 19.26 -2.40
N TYR A 209 7.12 17.99 -2.53
CA TYR A 209 6.52 16.91 -1.75
C TYR A 209 7.00 16.95 -0.30
N LEU A 210 8.28 17.22 -0.06
CA LEU A 210 8.80 17.41 1.30
C LEU A 210 8.07 18.57 2.01
N TYR A 211 7.86 19.69 1.33
CA TYR A 211 7.09 20.81 1.84
C TYR A 211 5.67 20.41 2.25
N ARG A 212 4.98 19.60 1.43
CA ARG A 212 3.63 19.10 1.75
C ARG A 212 3.62 18.16 2.96
N ALA A 213 4.63 17.28 3.10
CA ALA A 213 4.80 16.46 4.30
C ALA A 213 4.95 17.34 5.55
N CYS A 214 5.79 18.38 5.49
CA CYS A 214 5.94 19.35 6.59
C CYS A 214 4.64 20.09 6.92
N LYS A 215 3.82 20.44 5.92
CA LYS A 215 2.51 21.07 6.16
C LYS A 215 1.50 20.14 6.82
N PHE A 216 1.57 18.85 6.53
CA PHE A 216 0.77 17.85 7.25
C PHE A 216 1.31 17.60 8.67
N ALA A 217 2.62 17.72 8.89
CA ALA A 217 3.20 17.71 10.22
C ALA A 217 2.77 18.92 11.04
N GLU A 218 2.72 20.12 10.46
CA GLU A 218 2.19 21.32 11.11
C GLU A 218 0.74 21.10 11.61
N TRP A 219 -0.11 20.51 10.77
CA TRP A 219 -1.46 20.09 11.19
C TRP A 219 -1.45 19.08 12.34
N CYS A 220 -0.54 18.10 12.31
CA CYS A 220 -0.40 17.10 13.37
C CYS A 220 0.19 17.66 14.66
N MET A 221 1.00 18.73 14.61
CA MET A 221 1.53 19.40 15.80
C MET A 221 0.43 20.16 16.55
N ASP A 222 -0.63 20.55 15.86
CA ASP A 222 -1.85 21.10 16.45
C ASP A 222 -2.87 19.99 16.85
N TYR A 223 -2.35 18.87 17.34
CA TYR A 223 -3.14 17.67 17.66
C TYR A 223 -4.26 17.97 18.66
N GLY A 224 -5.48 17.59 18.29
CA GLY A 224 -6.66 17.71 19.16
C GLY A 224 -7.42 19.04 19.04
N HIS A 225 -6.91 20.01 18.29
CA HIS A 225 -7.56 21.33 18.14
C HIS A 225 -8.52 21.43 16.94
N HIS A 226 -8.58 20.41 16.07
CA HIS A 226 -9.41 20.44 14.85
C HIS A 226 -10.79 19.78 14.98
N GLY A 227 -11.23 19.43 16.19
CA GLY A 227 -12.52 18.77 16.42
C GLY A 227 -12.62 17.37 15.80
N CYS A 228 -11.49 16.69 15.58
CA CYS A 228 -11.47 15.31 15.12
C CYS A 228 -12.05 14.37 16.19
N ARG A 229 -12.67 13.28 15.74
CA ARG A 229 -13.10 12.20 16.65
C ARG A 229 -11.91 11.56 17.36
N THR A 230 -12.13 11.06 18.58
CA THR A 230 -11.15 10.21 19.26
C THR A 230 -11.16 8.82 18.60
N PRO A 231 -9.99 8.24 18.26
CA PRO A 231 -9.91 6.88 17.70
C PRO A 231 -10.39 5.80 18.70
N ASP A 232 -10.78 4.63 18.19
CA ASP A 232 -11.24 3.51 19.03
C ASP A 232 -10.12 3.02 19.96
N THR A 233 -8.88 3.01 19.46
CA THR A 233 -7.67 2.79 20.27
C THR A 233 -6.77 4.03 20.25
N PRO A 234 -7.00 5.02 21.14
CA PRO A 234 -6.43 6.38 21.02
C PRO A 234 -4.90 6.47 21.02
N PHE A 235 -4.21 5.43 21.48
CA PHE A 235 -2.75 5.39 21.62
C PHE A 235 -2.09 4.32 20.74
N SER A 236 -2.84 3.60 19.90
CA SER A 236 -2.28 2.56 19.04
C SER A 236 -1.45 3.14 17.90
N LEU A 237 -0.63 2.30 17.27
CA LEU A 237 0.21 2.68 16.13
C LEU A 237 -0.63 3.09 14.91
N PHE A 238 -1.66 2.32 14.56
CA PHE A 238 -2.37 2.53 13.30
C PHE A 238 -3.53 3.52 13.38
N GLU A 239 -4.16 3.67 14.54
CA GLU A 239 -5.31 4.57 14.70
C GLU A 239 -5.00 5.80 15.54
N GLY A 240 -4.11 5.64 16.53
CA GLY A 240 -3.91 6.59 17.61
C GLY A 240 -2.63 7.41 17.53
N LEU A 241 -2.33 8.02 18.67
CA LEU A 241 -1.23 8.97 18.88
C LEU A 241 0.15 8.38 18.54
N ALA A 242 0.39 7.09 18.81
CA ALA A 242 1.68 6.47 18.51
C ALA A 242 2.01 6.54 17.01
N GLY A 243 1.00 6.43 16.14
CA GLY A 243 1.17 6.61 14.70
C GLY A 243 1.56 8.02 14.29
N THR A 244 0.91 9.02 14.88
CA THR A 244 1.25 10.43 14.66
C THR A 244 2.67 10.75 15.14
N ILE A 245 3.04 10.25 16.33
CA ILE A 245 4.41 10.39 16.87
C ILE A 245 5.42 9.72 15.93
N TYR A 246 5.13 8.51 15.44
CA TYR A 246 6.01 7.79 14.52
C TYR A 246 6.30 8.65 13.28
N PHE A 247 5.26 9.18 12.64
CA PHE A 247 5.40 10.07 11.49
C PHE A 247 6.25 11.30 11.78
N LEU A 248 5.99 11.99 12.89
CA LEU A 248 6.73 13.21 13.25
C LEU A 248 8.22 12.91 13.52
N ALA A 249 8.51 11.78 14.15
CA ALA A 249 9.89 11.35 14.37
C ALA A 249 10.59 10.97 13.06
N ASP A 250 9.90 10.25 12.18
CA ASP A 250 10.42 9.79 10.89
C ASP A 250 10.69 10.97 9.92
N LEU A 251 9.88 12.03 10.01
CA LEU A 251 10.09 13.27 9.26
C LEU A 251 11.39 14.01 9.61
N MET A 252 12.04 13.69 10.74
CA MET A 252 13.34 14.26 11.08
C MET A 252 14.46 13.82 10.13
N ASP A 253 14.31 12.67 9.45
CA ASP A 253 15.20 12.22 8.38
C ASP A 253 14.36 11.79 7.15
N PRO A 254 13.82 12.76 6.39
CA PRO A 254 12.82 12.49 5.35
C PRO A 254 13.29 11.50 4.28
N ALA A 255 14.60 11.49 3.98
CA ALA A 255 15.21 10.62 2.99
C ALA A 255 15.17 9.13 3.40
N LYS A 256 15.02 8.84 4.70
CA LYS A 256 14.90 7.49 5.25
C LYS A 256 13.49 7.14 5.70
N ALA A 257 12.58 8.11 5.69
CA ALA A 257 11.22 7.92 6.19
C ALA A 257 10.48 6.86 5.38
N LYS A 258 9.78 5.96 6.09
CA LYS A 258 9.03 4.84 5.52
C LYS A 258 7.74 4.61 6.29
N PHE A 259 6.64 4.40 5.58
CA PHE A 259 5.37 4.07 6.23
C PHE A 259 5.53 2.76 7.04
N PRO A 260 5.33 2.79 8.38
CA PRO A 260 5.67 1.64 9.23
C PRO A 260 4.75 0.46 8.97
N ALA A 261 5.29 -0.75 9.17
CA ALA A 261 4.55 -2.00 8.97
C ALA A 261 4.00 -2.19 7.54
N PHE A 262 4.55 -1.49 6.56
CA PHE A 262 4.16 -1.62 5.15
C PHE A 262 5.29 -1.36 4.16
N GLU A 263 5.98 -0.22 4.24
CA GLU A 263 7.05 0.12 3.30
C GLU A 263 8.38 -0.53 3.72
N ILE A 264 9.06 -1.18 2.76
CA ILE A 264 10.34 -1.88 2.96
C ILE A 264 11.49 -1.14 2.34
#